data_AF-A0A5C6DFP7-F1
#
_entry.id   AF-A0A5C6DFP7-F1
#
_cell.length_a   1.000
_cell.length_b   1.000
_cell.length_c   1.000
_cell.angle_alpha   90.00
_cell.angle_beta   90.00
_cell.angle_gamma   90.00
#
_symmetry.space_group_name_H-M   'P 1'
#
loop_
_entity.id
_entity.type
_entity.pdbx_description
1 polymer ?
#
loop_
_entity_poly.entity_id
_entity_poly.type
_entity_poly.pdbx_seq_one_letter_code
_entity_poly.pdbx_strand_id
1 'polypeptide(L)'
;MLRSFLRLFSRSPQAPMPVDPSSRDHVVLFAHLNRASTRAPNSTLHLPSLPDRTLGGATTKNHREWLLSMRLEHTKLCPSNRCEQLQQFGIETAGDLIAADLKSLATKFNSPKKAVRLIKRYRHAIRFAATVPGMMPRDALLLISIHRRSVRGLAMESPMMLYRDLQRFADSSTGQRLVRGRRLPSVKRIRSWIHACEAELSSRSFYTVDAA
;
A
#
# COMPACT_ATOMS: atom_id res chain seq x y z
N MET A 1 22.05 -44.77 -27.90
CA MET A 1 23.04 -43.93 -27.20
C MET A 1 22.33 -42.69 -26.64
N LEU A 2 22.40 -42.52 -25.32
CA LEU A 2 22.05 -41.36 -24.47
C LEU A 2 20.59 -40.85 -24.39
N ARG A 3 19.84 -41.41 -23.42
CA ARG A 3 18.80 -40.70 -22.65
C ARG A 3 19.07 -40.91 -21.16
N SER A 4 19.51 -39.87 -20.47
CA SER A 4 19.43 -39.65 -19.02
C SER A 4 20.50 -38.62 -18.66
N PHE A 5 20.15 -37.61 -17.86
CA PHE A 5 20.98 -36.95 -16.85
C PHE A 5 20.42 -35.55 -16.58
N LEU A 6 19.35 -35.46 -15.80
CA LEU A 6 19.06 -34.26 -14.99
C LEU A 6 18.24 -34.68 -13.76
N ARG A 7 18.93 -35.28 -12.79
CA ARG A 7 18.52 -35.32 -11.38
C ARG A 7 19.75 -34.92 -10.58
N LEU A 8 19.77 -33.71 -10.04
CA LEU A 8 20.58 -33.30 -8.89
C LEU A 8 20.28 -31.82 -8.63
N PHE A 9 19.37 -31.54 -7.70
CA PHE A 9 19.41 -30.45 -6.72
C PHE A 9 18.13 -30.50 -5.87
N SER A 10 17.88 -31.65 -5.23
CA SER A 10 16.99 -31.71 -4.07
C SER A 10 17.81 -31.29 -2.85
N ARG A 11 17.79 -30.00 -2.50
CA ARG A 11 18.23 -29.57 -1.17
C ARG A 11 17.15 -30.01 -0.18
N SER A 12 17.40 -31.12 0.50
CA SER A 12 16.63 -31.57 1.65
C SER A 12 16.65 -30.46 2.71
N PRO A 13 15.51 -30.08 3.32
CA PRO A 13 15.50 -29.18 4.48
C PRO A 13 16.31 -29.84 5.60
N GLN A 14 17.39 -29.19 6.03
CA GLN A 14 18.19 -29.65 7.16
C GLN A 14 17.39 -29.40 8.45
N ALA A 15 17.21 -30.45 9.25
CA ALA A 15 16.55 -30.34 10.55
C ALA A 15 17.39 -29.40 11.46
N PRO A 16 16.73 -28.58 12.31
CA PRO A 16 17.44 -27.67 13.22
C PRO A 16 18.33 -28.48 14.15
N MET A 17 19.63 -28.18 14.15
CA MET A 17 20.57 -28.80 15.08
C MET A 17 20.37 -28.24 16.49
N PRO A 18 20.24 -29.09 17.52
CA PRO A 18 20.20 -28.63 18.90
C PRO A 18 21.53 -27.97 19.25
N VAL A 19 21.47 -26.78 19.85
CA VAL A 19 22.63 -26.06 20.34
C VAL A 19 23.11 -26.76 21.61
N ASP A 20 24.35 -27.26 21.60
CA ASP A 20 25.00 -27.79 22.80
C ASP A 20 25.47 -26.61 23.68
N PRO A 21 24.89 -26.42 24.88
CA PRO A 21 25.26 -25.33 25.78
C PRO A 21 26.69 -25.46 26.35
N SER A 22 27.39 -26.55 26.06
CA SER A 22 28.71 -26.88 26.62
C SER A 22 29.88 -26.55 25.68
N SER A 23 29.60 -26.20 24.42
CA SER A 23 30.64 -25.92 23.40
C SER A 23 31.33 -24.58 23.65
N ARG A 24 32.66 -24.48 23.62
CA ARG A 24 33.37 -23.23 23.99
C ARG A 24 33.22 -22.06 22.99
N ASP A 25 32.61 -22.28 21.83
CA ASP A 25 32.53 -21.32 20.72
C ASP A 25 31.17 -20.60 20.59
N HIS A 26 30.26 -20.72 21.55
CA HIS A 26 28.97 -20.02 21.48
C HIS A 26 29.04 -18.61 22.09
N VAL A 27 28.65 -17.60 21.31
CA VAL A 27 28.40 -16.25 21.82
C VAL A 27 26.99 -16.21 22.39
N VAL A 28 26.87 -16.21 23.72
CA VAL A 28 25.57 -16.01 24.40
C VAL A 28 25.15 -14.55 24.22
N LEU A 29 24.12 -14.31 23.40
CA LEU A 29 23.46 -13.00 23.33
C LEU A 29 22.47 -12.90 24.50
N PHE A 30 22.87 -12.20 25.57
CA PHE A 30 21.96 -11.88 26.65
C PHE A 30 21.06 -10.71 26.24
N ALA A 31 19.76 -10.95 26.14
CA ALA A 31 18.78 -9.87 26.07
C ALA A 31 18.60 -9.31 27.49
N HIS A 32 19.07 -8.08 27.72
CA HIS A 32 18.82 -7.37 28.98
C HIS A 32 17.34 -6.95 29.04
N LEU A 33 16.52 -7.78 29.69
CA LEU A 33 15.17 -7.40 30.09
C LEU A 33 15.31 -6.49 31.31
N ASN A 34 15.08 -5.19 31.13
CA ASN A 34 15.00 -4.25 32.23
C ASN A 34 13.80 -4.64 33.10
N ARG A 35 14.05 -5.42 34.16
CA ARG A 35 13.02 -5.91 35.06
C ARG A 35 12.52 -4.71 35.84
N ALA A 36 11.43 -4.11 35.36
CA ALA A 36 10.76 -3.01 36.04
C ALA A 36 10.53 -3.40 37.50
N SER A 37 11.15 -2.65 38.40
CA SER A 37 11.09 -2.84 39.84
C SER A 37 9.64 -2.80 40.29
N THR A 38 9.13 -3.92 40.81
CA THR A 38 7.90 -3.96 41.57
C THR A 38 8.12 -3.25 42.91
N ARG A 39 7.78 -1.96 42.95
CA ARG A 39 7.54 -1.23 44.20
C ARG A 39 6.12 -0.69 44.18
N ALA A 40 5.30 -1.17 45.11
CA ALA A 40 3.95 -0.68 45.36
C ALA A 40 3.96 0.82 45.77
N PRO A 41 2.88 1.58 45.51
CA PRO A 41 2.89 3.03 45.60
C PRO A 41 2.53 3.49 47.01
N ASN A 42 3.23 4.52 47.48
CA ASN A 42 2.67 5.55 48.37
C ASN A 42 3.51 6.81 48.14
N SER A 43 3.22 7.52 47.05
CA SER A 43 3.54 8.93 46.86
C SER A 43 2.96 9.37 45.52
N THR A 44 1.96 10.24 45.62
CA THR A 44 1.30 11.00 44.56
C THR A 44 2.34 11.78 43.75
N LEU A 45 2.67 11.29 42.56
CA LEU A 45 3.23 12.10 41.48
C LEU A 45 2.59 11.69 40.16
N HIS A 46 1.99 12.72 39.55
CA HIS A 46 1.24 12.73 38.32
C HIS A 46 2.03 12.08 37.17
N LEU A 47 1.53 10.94 36.67
CA LEU A 47 2.07 10.27 35.48
C LEU A 47 1.50 10.97 34.24
N PRO A 48 2.31 11.42 33.27
CA PRO A 48 1.78 11.64 31.92
C PRO A 48 1.48 10.25 31.36
N SER A 49 0.20 9.95 31.17
CA SER A 49 -0.25 8.73 30.50
C SER A 49 0.44 8.63 29.13
N LEU A 50 1.33 7.66 28.97
CA LEU A 50 1.83 7.24 27.66
C LEU A 50 0.60 6.91 26.79
N PRO A 51 0.54 7.40 25.54
CA PRO A 51 -0.56 7.08 24.66
C PRO A 51 -0.56 5.57 24.45
N ASP A 52 -1.66 4.98 24.88
CA ASP A 52 -2.05 3.62 24.59
C ASP A 52 -1.77 3.36 23.10
N ARG A 53 -0.84 2.45 22.81
CA ARG A 53 -0.51 2.00 21.44
C ARG A 53 -1.62 1.08 20.97
N THR A 54 -2.85 1.58 21.05
CA THR A 54 -3.95 1.19 20.19
C THR A 54 -3.41 1.20 18.76
N LEU A 55 -3.71 0.13 18.03
CA LEU A 55 -3.58 0.06 16.59
C LEU A 55 -4.35 1.24 16.01
N GLY A 56 -3.65 2.35 15.87
CA GLY A 56 -4.23 3.68 15.82
C GLY A 56 -5.21 3.78 14.68
N GLY A 57 -6.42 4.23 15.01
CA GLY A 57 -7.26 4.96 14.09
C GLY A 57 -6.47 6.15 13.57
N ALA A 58 -5.67 5.94 12.53
CA ALA A 58 -5.14 7.01 11.72
C ALA A 58 -6.37 7.71 11.16
N THR A 59 -6.67 8.86 11.75
CA THR A 59 -7.74 9.74 11.36
C THR A 59 -7.73 9.85 9.83
N THR A 60 -8.89 9.66 9.20
CA THR A 60 -9.01 9.75 7.74
C THR A 60 -8.54 11.12 7.22
N LYS A 61 -8.59 12.15 8.08
CA LYS A 61 -7.96 13.46 7.89
C LYS A 61 -6.45 13.35 7.60
N ASN A 62 -5.71 12.53 8.36
CA ASN A 62 -4.26 12.36 8.20
C ASN A 62 -3.87 11.54 6.96
N HIS A 63 -4.65 10.51 6.58
CA HIS A 63 -4.28 9.65 5.43
C HIS A 63 -4.25 10.43 4.12
N ARG A 64 -5.30 11.24 3.87
CA ARG A 64 -5.41 12.03 2.65
C ARG A 64 -4.26 13.04 2.57
N GLU A 65 -4.04 13.81 3.62
CA GLU A 65 -3.01 14.85 3.66
C GLU A 65 -1.62 14.25 3.46
N TRP A 66 -1.32 13.14 4.17
CA TRP A 66 -0.08 12.38 4.01
C TRP A 66 0.12 11.86 2.58
N LEU A 67 -0.94 11.33 1.96
CA LEU A 67 -0.84 10.81 0.60
C LEU A 67 -0.60 11.92 -0.41
N LEU A 68 -1.23 13.09 -0.24
CA LEU A 68 -1.06 14.24 -1.13
C LEU A 68 0.32 14.88 -0.98
N SER A 69 0.90 14.92 0.22
CA SER A 69 2.27 15.41 0.44
C SER A 69 3.35 14.41 0.03
N MET A 70 2.99 13.16 -0.25
CA MET A 70 3.93 12.12 -0.67
C MET A 70 4.57 12.45 -2.03
N ARG A 71 5.91 12.37 -2.09
CA ARG A 71 6.68 12.45 -3.34
C ARG A 71 6.27 11.37 -4.33
N LEU A 72 6.16 11.70 -5.61
CA LEU A 72 5.66 10.79 -6.66
C LEU A 72 6.46 9.47 -6.73
N GLU A 73 7.77 9.52 -6.49
CA GLU A 73 8.65 8.35 -6.46
C GLU A 73 8.27 7.31 -5.38
N HIS A 74 7.66 7.75 -4.28
CA HIS A 74 7.23 6.88 -3.18
C HIS A 74 5.84 6.29 -3.43
N THR A 75 5.00 6.98 -4.21
CA THR A 75 3.66 6.48 -4.58
C THR A 75 3.69 5.20 -5.43
N LYS A 76 4.83 4.94 -6.09
CA LYS A 76 5.05 3.86 -7.07
C LYS A 76 4.00 3.83 -8.20
N LEU A 77 3.41 4.99 -8.51
CA LEU A 77 2.38 5.17 -9.54
C LEU A 77 2.98 5.17 -10.95
N CYS A 78 4.17 5.76 -11.11
CA CYS A 78 4.94 5.85 -12.34
C CYS A 78 6.27 5.08 -12.25
N PRO A 79 6.91 4.72 -13.38
CA PRO A 79 8.33 4.36 -13.39
C PRO A 79 9.22 5.57 -13.05
N SER A 80 10.43 5.31 -12.56
CA SER A 80 11.38 6.35 -12.12
C SER A 80 11.60 7.42 -13.17
N ASN A 81 11.92 7.02 -14.41
CA ASN A 81 12.12 7.94 -15.53
C ASN A 81 10.94 8.89 -15.77
N ARG A 82 9.71 8.43 -15.56
CA ARG A 82 8.51 9.26 -15.70
C ARG A 82 8.31 10.16 -14.50
N CYS A 83 8.67 9.70 -13.30
CA CYS A 83 8.60 10.53 -12.12
C CYS A 83 9.67 11.65 -12.18
N GLU A 84 10.88 11.36 -12.67
CA GLU A 84 11.92 12.36 -12.98
C GLU A 84 11.46 13.39 -14.02
N GLN A 85 10.84 12.91 -15.12
CA GLN A 85 10.28 13.80 -16.14
C GLN A 85 9.18 14.72 -15.58
N LEU A 86 8.33 14.21 -14.67
CA LEU A 86 7.31 15.02 -14.00
C LEU A 86 7.94 16.05 -13.06
N GLN A 87 9.01 15.68 -12.36
CA GLN A 87 9.75 16.58 -11.48
C GLN A 87 10.38 17.74 -12.27
N GLN A 88 10.94 17.47 -13.46
CA GLN A 88 11.43 18.52 -14.37
C GLN A 88 10.34 19.52 -14.80
N PHE A 89 9.06 19.14 -14.70
CA PHE A 89 7.93 20.01 -14.98
C PHE A 89 7.35 20.71 -13.75
N GLY A 90 8.02 20.58 -12.59
CA GLY A 90 7.59 21.17 -11.32
C GLY A 90 6.57 20.34 -10.56
N ILE A 91 6.44 19.05 -10.87
CA ILE A 91 5.50 18.14 -10.19
C ILE A 91 6.29 17.17 -9.30
N GLU A 92 6.33 17.45 -7.99
CA GLU A 92 7.09 16.62 -7.04
C GLU A 92 6.22 15.65 -6.27
N THR A 93 5.04 16.11 -5.84
CA THR A 93 4.13 15.37 -4.97
C THR A 93 2.90 14.86 -5.69
N ALA A 94 2.18 13.93 -5.05
CA ALA A 94 0.88 13.48 -5.53
C ALA A 94 -0.16 14.62 -5.56
N GLY A 95 -0.06 15.55 -4.61
CA GLY A 95 -0.85 16.78 -4.53
C GLY A 95 -0.61 17.68 -5.74
N ASP A 96 0.66 17.92 -6.10
CA ASP A 96 1.03 18.73 -7.27
C ASP A 96 0.44 18.14 -8.55
N LEU A 97 0.51 16.82 -8.71
CA LEU A 97 -0.04 16.15 -9.89
C LEU A 97 -1.58 16.26 -9.94
N ILE A 98 -2.24 16.32 -8.79
CA ILE A 98 -3.69 16.57 -8.70
C ILE A 98 -4.01 18.03 -9.00
N ALA A 99 -3.19 18.99 -8.60
CA ALA A 99 -3.44 20.42 -8.78
C ALA A 99 -3.09 20.92 -10.20
N ALA A 100 -2.11 20.28 -10.86
CA ALA A 100 -1.59 20.72 -12.15
C ALA A 100 -2.67 20.88 -13.24
N ASP A 101 -2.49 21.92 -14.08
CA ASP A 101 -3.28 22.05 -15.29
C ASP A 101 -2.92 20.93 -16.27
N LEU A 102 -3.94 20.12 -16.61
CA LEU A 102 -3.77 18.94 -17.43
C LEU A 102 -3.38 19.27 -18.87
N LYS A 103 -3.90 20.37 -19.42
CA LYS A 103 -3.62 20.77 -20.81
C LYS A 103 -2.17 21.23 -20.93
N SER A 104 -1.76 22.14 -20.07
CA SER A 104 -0.39 22.69 -20.04
C SER A 104 0.66 21.65 -19.66
N LEU A 105 0.34 20.71 -18.77
CA LEU A 105 1.27 19.63 -18.44
C LEU A 105 1.43 18.65 -19.61
N ALA A 106 0.34 18.35 -20.34
CA ALA A 106 0.38 17.38 -21.43
C ALA A 106 1.13 17.88 -22.68
N THR A 107 1.15 19.20 -22.94
CA THR A 107 1.91 19.77 -24.08
C THR A 107 3.42 19.59 -23.93
N LYS A 108 3.91 19.37 -22.70
CA LYS A 108 5.33 19.10 -22.42
C LYS A 108 5.78 17.69 -22.81
N PHE A 109 4.86 16.81 -23.21
CA PHE A 109 5.17 15.43 -23.65
C PHE A 109 5.13 15.30 -25.17
N ASN A 110 5.96 14.42 -25.73
CA ASN A 110 6.02 14.14 -27.18
C ASN A 110 4.66 13.73 -27.77
N SER A 111 3.76 13.14 -26.98
CA SER A 111 2.41 12.77 -27.41
C SER A 111 1.36 13.31 -26.42
N PRO A 112 0.88 14.55 -26.61
CA PRO A 112 -0.02 15.20 -25.67
C PRO A 112 -1.31 14.42 -25.43
N LYS A 113 -1.93 13.88 -26.49
CA LYS A 113 -3.17 13.09 -26.37
C LYS A 113 -2.99 11.85 -25.49
N LYS A 114 -1.86 11.15 -25.60
CA LYS A 114 -1.54 9.99 -24.76
C LYS A 114 -1.22 10.42 -23.32
N ALA A 115 -0.48 11.52 -23.16
CA ALA A 115 -0.15 12.08 -21.85
C ALA A 115 -1.40 12.48 -21.07
N VAL A 116 -2.36 13.18 -21.70
CA VAL A 116 -3.65 13.53 -21.08
C VAL A 116 -4.35 12.30 -20.52
N ARG A 117 -4.48 11.23 -21.32
CA ARG A 117 -5.15 9.98 -20.88
C ARG A 117 -4.42 9.34 -19.69
N LEU A 118 -3.09 9.32 -19.74
CA LEU A 118 -2.27 8.75 -18.69
C LEU A 118 -2.35 9.56 -17.39
N ILE A 119 -2.19 10.88 -17.45
CA ILE A 119 -2.24 11.76 -16.28
C ILE A 119 -3.64 11.75 -15.66
N LYS A 120 -4.72 11.70 -16.45
CA LYS A 120 -6.08 11.48 -15.92
C LYS A 120 -6.17 10.21 -15.09
N ARG A 121 -5.59 9.10 -15.60
CA ARG A 121 -5.57 7.83 -14.89
C ARG A 121 -4.78 7.92 -13.58
N TYR A 122 -3.64 8.61 -13.58
CA TYR A 122 -2.85 8.85 -12.37
C TYR A 122 -3.61 9.68 -11.34
N ARG A 123 -4.20 10.80 -11.76
CA ARG A 123 -5.02 11.65 -10.87
C ARG A 123 -6.23 10.90 -10.30
N HIS A 124 -6.85 10.02 -11.09
CA HIS A 124 -7.92 9.15 -10.60
C HIS A 124 -7.40 8.19 -9.53
N ALA A 125 -6.28 7.50 -9.78
CA ALA A 125 -5.68 6.59 -8.81
C ALA A 125 -5.32 7.29 -7.49
N ILE A 126 -4.73 8.49 -7.55
CA ILE A 126 -4.41 9.27 -6.35
C ILE A 126 -5.68 9.69 -5.61
N ARG A 127 -6.70 10.19 -6.30
CA ARG A 127 -7.98 10.56 -5.67
C ARG A 127 -8.66 9.36 -5.01
N PHE A 128 -8.64 8.21 -5.67
CA PHE A 128 -9.26 7.00 -5.14
C PHE A 128 -8.50 6.46 -3.92
N ALA A 129 -7.16 6.44 -3.98
CA ALA A 129 -6.34 6.05 -2.85
C ALA A 129 -6.50 7.03 -1.66
N ALA A 130 -6.66 8.33 -1.93
CA ALA A 130 -6.88 9.34 -0.90
C ALA A 130 -8.23 9.18 -0.17
N THR A 131 -9.23 8.54 -0.80
CA THR A 131 -10.54 8.25 -0.16
C THR A 131 -10.55 6.95 0.64
N VAL A 132 -9.61 6.03 0.39
CA VAL A 132 -9.58 4.71 1.05
C VAL A 132 -8.35 4.62 1.96
N PRO A 133 -8.53 4.69 3.30
CA PRO A 133 -7.43 4.61 4.26
C PRO A 133 -6.51 3.41 4.02
N GLY A 134 -5.19 3.65 4.07
CA GLY A 134 -4.18 2.61 3.86
C GLY A 134 -4.04 2.12 2.41
N MET A 135 -4.76 2.69 1.44
CA MET A 135 -4.55 2.41 0.02
C MET A 135 -3.44 3.28 -0.55
N MET A 136 -2.54 2.70 -1.35
CA MET A 136 -1.52 3.44 -2.08
C MET A 136 -2.01 3.79 -3.50
N PRO A 137 -1.54 4.89 -4.11
CA PRO A 137 -1.91 5.24 -5.49
C PRO A 137 -1.59 4.14 -6.51
N ARG A 138 -0.49 3.39 -6.31
CA ARG A 138 -0.19 2.19 -7.11
C ARG A 138 -1.30 1.16 -7.06
N ASP A 139 -1.81 0.86 -5.87
CA ASP A 139 -2.81 -0.18 -5.68
C ASP A 139 -4.16 0.26 -6.27
N ALA A 140 -4.52 1.53 -6.08
CA ALA A 140 -5.67 2.13 -6.75
C ALA A 140 -5.57 2.05 -8.29
N LEU A 141 -4.37 2.23 -8.85
CA LEU A 141 -4.12 2.11 -10.29
C LEU A 141 -4.35 0.67 -10.80
N LEU A 142 -4.00 -0.35 -9.99
CA LEU A 142 -4.32 -1.75 -10.29
C LEU A 142 -5.84 -1.98 -10.30
N LEU A 143 -6.54 -1.51 -9.27
CA LEU A 143 -8.00 -1.63 -9.17
C LEU A 143 -8.71 -0.94 -10.34
N ILE A 144 -8.29 0.27 -10.72
CA ILE A 144 -8.83 0.99 -11.87
C ILE A 144 -8.60 0.20 -13.17
N SER A 145 -7.47 -0.50 -13.29
CA SER A 145 -7.15 -1.30 -14.49
C SER A 145 -8.08 -2.50 -14.64
N ILE A 146 -8.56 -3.08 -13.54
CA ILE A 146 -9.61 -4.11 -13.49
C ILE A 146 -11.03 -3.52 -13.28
N HIS A 147 -11.19 -2.23 -13.59
CA HIS A 147 -12.48 -1.54 -13.67
C HIS A 147 -13.16 -1.31 -12.32
N ARG A 148 -12.42 -1.41 -11.21
CA ARG A 148 -12.87 -1.07 -9.85
C ARG A 148 -12.41 0.34 -9.51
N ARG A 149 -13.29 1.30 -9.81
CA ARG A 149 -12.95 2.73 -9.91
C ARG A 149 -13.67 3.66 -8.91
N SER A 150 -14.45 3.09 -7.99
CA SER A 150 -15.25 3.85 -7.02
C SER A 150 -15.31 3.14 -5.66
N VAL A 151 -15.53 3.94 -4.61
CA VAL A 151 -15.74 3.46 -3.23
C VAL A 151 -16.95 2.52 -3.18
N ARG A 152 -18.09 2.95 -3.75
CA ARG A 152 -19.30 2.11 -3.87
C ARG A 152 -19.05 0.78 -4.57
N GLY A 153 -18.34 0.80 -5.69
CA GLY A 153 -18.05 -0.42 -6.44
C GLY A 153 -17.14 -1.36 -5.67
N LEU A 154 -16.13 -0.82 -4.96
CA LEU A 154 -15.21 -1.63 -4.17
C LEU A 154 -15.89 -2.22 -2.92
N ALA A 155 -16.81 -1.51 -2.28
CA ALA A 155 -17.55 -2.00 -1.11
C ALA A 155 -18.42 -3.24 -1.41
N MET A 156 -18.84 -3.43 -2.67
CA MET A 156 -19.69 -4.57 -3.06
C MET A 156 -18.88 -5.78 -3.53
N GLU A 157 -17.55 -5.73 -3.48
CA GLU A 157 -16.68 -6.79 -3.97
C GLU A 157 -16.40 -7.87 -2.93
N SER A 158 -16.20 -9.10 -3.40
CA SER A 158 -15.68 -10.17 -2.56
C SER A 158 -14.14 -10.13 -2.55
N PRO A 159 -13.47 -10.16 -1.37
CA PRO A 159 -12.01 -10.07 -1.29
C PRO A 159 -11.28 -11.15 -2.11
N MET A 160 -11.80 -12.39 -2.11
CA MET A 160 -11.17 -13.50 -2.83
C MET A 160 -11.37 -13.40 -4.34
N MET A 161 -12.56 -12.97 -4.77
CA MET A 161 -12.85 -12.76 -6.19
C MET A 161 -12.00 -11.63 -6.76
N LEU A 162 -11.92 -10.51 -6.04
CA LEU A 162 -11.11 -9.37 -6.42
C LEU A 162 -9.61 -9.73 -6.50
N TYR A 163 -9.12 -10.54 -5.55
CA TYR A 163 -7.74 -11.04 -5.62
C TYR A 163 -7.49 -11.91 -6.85
N ARG A 164 -8.42 -12.82 -7.18
CA ARG A 164 -8.33 -13.66 -8.39
C ARG A 164 -8.31 -12.83 -9.67
N ASP A 165 -9.11 -11.77 -9.73
CA ASP A 165 -9.14 -10.86 -10.87
C ASP A 165 -7.83 -10.07 -10.99
N LEU A 166 -7.23 -9.66 -9.87
CA LEU A 166 -5.90 -9.06 -9.85
C LEU A 166 -4.81 -10.03 -10.32
N GLN A 167 -4.89 -11.31 -9.96
CA GLN A 167 -3.97 -12.35 -10.46
C GLN A 167 -4.09 -12.50 -11.98
N ARG A 168 -5.31 -12.71 -12.48
CA ARG A 168 -5.57 -12.81 -13.93
C ARG A 168 -5.09 -11.58 -14.68
N PHE A 169 -5.30 -10.39 -14.12
CA PHE A 169 -4.80 -9.15 -14.70
C PHE A 169 -3.26 -9.12 -14.71
N ALA A 170 -2.61 -9.50 -13.60
CA ALA A 170 -1.15 -9.56 -13.51
C ALA A 170 -0.51 -10.51 -14.52
N ASP A 171 -1.21 -11.57 -14.92
CA ASP A 171 -0.77 -12.51 -15.95
C ASP A 171 -0.90 -11.94 -17.37
N SER A 172 -1.75 -10.92 -17.57
CA SER A 172 -1.89 -10.26 -18.88
C SER A 172 -0.66 -9.41 -19.23
N SER A 173 -0.40 -9.25 -20.53
CA SER A 173 0.71 -8.40 -21.03
C SER A 173 0.64 -6.95 -20.50
N THR A 174 -0.56 -6.42 -20.32
CA THR A 174 -0.77 -5.08 -19.76
C THR A 174 -0.51 -5.04 -18.25
N GLY A 175 -0.93 -6.07 -17.52
CA GLY A 175 -0.71 -6.16 -16.08
C GLY A 175 0.74 -6.44 -15.72
N GLN A 176 1.45 -7.29 -16.46
CA GLN A 176 2.89 -7.50 -16.27
C GLN A 176 3.67 -6.17 -16.36
N ARG A 177 3.35 -5.32 -17.34
CA ARG A 177 3.96 -3.98 -17.50
C ARG A 177 3.61 -3.02 -16.36
N LEU A 178 2.41 -3.15 -15.78
CA LEU A 178 1.96 -2.29 -14.68
C LEU A 178 2.54 -2.74 -13.33
N VAL A 179 2.52 -4.05 -13.07
CA VAL A 179 2.99 -4.69 -11.84
C VAL A 179 4.51 -4.63 -11.74
N ARG A 180 5.21 -4.88 -12.85
CA ARG A 180 6.69 -4.86 -12.97
C ARG A 180 7.39 -5.76 -11.96
N GLY A 181 6.96 -7.02 -11.90
CA GLY A 181 7.52 -8.04 -11.00
C GLY A 181 7.29 -7.79 -9.50
N ARG A 182 6.56 -6.73 -9.12
CA ARG A 182 6.22 -6.47 -7.73
C ARG A 182 5.07 -7.36 -7.27
N ARG A 183 4.93 -7.50 -5.95
CA ARG A 183 3.82 -8.26 -5.37
C ARG A 183 2.47 -7.55 -5.56
N LEU A 184 1.43 -8.36 -5.70
CA LEU A 184 0.04 -7.93 -5.61
C LEU A 184 -0.32 -7.64 -4.14
N PRO A 185 -1.34 -6.79 -3.89
CA PRO A 185 -1.84 -6.60 -2.54
C PRO A 185 -2.40 -7.91 -1.97
N SER A 186 -2.13 -8.18 -0.70
CA SER A 186 -2.64 -9.38 -0.04
C SER A 186 -4.15 -9.32 0.15
N VAL A 187 -4.80 -10.48 0.26
CA VAL A 187 -6.23 -10.60 0.55
C VAL A 187 -6.61 -9.84 1.84
N LYS A 188 -5.74 -9.85 2.86
CA LYS A 188 -5.95 -9.08 4.10
C LYS A 188 -6.04 -7.58 3.82
N ARG A 189 -5.17 -7.05 2.96
CA ARG A 189 -5.17 -5.63 2.59
C ARG A 189 -6.41 -5.27 1.77
N ILE A 190 -6.78 -6.13 0.82
CA ILE A 190 -8.00 -5.99 0.03
C ILE A 190 -9.25 -5.95 0.93
N ARG A 191 -9.36 -6.88 1.87
CA ARG A 191 -10.46 -6.92 2.85
C ARG A 191 -10.53 -5.63 3.68
N SER A 192 -9.39 -5.13 4.14
CA SER A 192 -9.32 -3.86 4.88
C SER A 192 -9.83 -2.67 4.05
N TRP A 193 -9.53 -2.62 2.75
CA TRP A 193 -10.04 -1.56 1.88
C TRP A 193 -11.54 -1.66 1.64
N ILE A 194 -12.07 -2.87 1.46
CA ILE A 194 -13.50 -3.12 1.29
C ILE A 194 -14.26 -2.65 2.54
N HIS A 195 -13.84 -3.08 3.73
CA HIS A 195 -14.44 -2.62 4.99
C HIS A 195 -14.36 -1.10 5.19
N ALA A 196 -13.25 -0.48 4.80
CA ALA A 196 -13.14 0.98 4.85
C ALA A 196 -14.15 1.67 3.91
N CYS A 197 -14.40 1.09 2.73
CA CYS A 197 -15.42 1.59 1.81
C CYS A 197 -16.85 1.37 2.34
N GLU A 198 -17.13 0.21 2.93
CA GLU A 198 -18.41 -0.09 3.58
C GLU A 198 -18.70 0.93 4.70
N ALA A 199 -17.72 1.19 5.56
CA ALA A 199 -17.85 2.17 6.64
C ALA A 199 -18.10 3.61 6.12
N GLU A 200 -17.46 4.00 5.02
CA GLU A 200 -17.65 5.32 4.39
C GLU A 200 -19.07 5.48 3.84
N LEU A 201 -19.62 4.44 3.21
CA LEU A 201 -20.97 4.44 2.67
C LEU A 201 -22.03 4.45 3.78
N SER A 202 -21.83 3.65 4.82
CA SER A 202 -22.70 3.67 5.99
C SER A 202 -22.72 5.05 6.62
N SER A 203 -21.54 5.66 6.85
CA SER A 203 -21.44 7.01 7.42
C SER A 203 -22.20 8.05 6.60
N ARG A 204 -22.09 8.03 5.26
CA ARG A 204 -22.82 8.94 4.37
C ARG A 204 -24.34 8.77 4.43
N SER A 205 -24.83 7.56 4.60
CA SER A 205 -26.27 7.27 4.65
C SER A 205 -26.95 7.88 5.88
N PHE A 206 -26.23 8.02 7.00
CA PHE A 206 -26.79 8.60 8.22
C PHE A 206 -27.02 10.11 8.08
N TYR A 207 -26.14 10.83 7.37
CA TYR A 207 -26.27 12.29 7.21
C TYR A 207 -27.38 12.74 6.24
N THR A 208 -27.94 11.83 5.43
CA THR A 208 -29.01 12.18 4.48
C THR A 208 -30.41 12.13 5.08
N VAL A 209 -30.58 11.55 6.27
CA VAL A 209 -31.90 11.38 6.91
C VAL A 209 -32.27 12.55 7.82
N ASP A 210 -31.29 13.30 8.34
CA ASP A 210 -31.50 14.43 9.27
C ASP A 210 -31.60 15.81 8.58
N ALA A 211 -31.69 15.88 7.25
CA ALA A 211 -31.73 17.12 6.48
C ALA A 211 -33.08 17.37 5.76
N ALA A 212 -34.18 16.85 6.32
CA ALA A 212 -35.54 17.01 5.81
C ALA A 212 -36.45 17.69 6.84
#